data_AF-A0A6L6UG06-F1
#
_entry.id   AF-A0A6L6UG06-F1
#
_cell.length_a   1.000
_cell.length_b   1.000
_cell.length_c   1.000
_cell.angle_alpha   90.00
_cell.angle_beta   90.00
_cell.angle_gamma   90.00
#
_symmetry.space_group_name_H-M   'P 1'
#
loop_
_entity.id
_entity.type
_entity.pdbx_description
1 polymer ?
#
loop_
_entity_poly.entity_id
_entity_poly.type
_entity_poly.pdbx_seq_one_letter_code
_entity_poly.pdbx_strand_id
1 'polypeptide(L)'
;MSWYSKIKSKIEKKDDSPELKRGQVKHILISEFERELPEFNFLEYRNGCYTFENIRTISGRNVYEHLHITFALKDRNLSCSVASRINKNYLRSNRYNTGLINRHIDLIVLKKGTGVIPVEEAYYFHNRRVKTTTGIIKQIAKDFNKFGKSFLQKQVKQFEKSELLKTGFNFIDNLVIDKSELNDQMEKDLNSGGHLISSIKNETYLNLKSELQNVKGINRETRKNIPKLAYELLEFYAVGK
;
A
#
# COMPACT_ATOMS: atom_id res chain seq x y z
N MET A 1 -0.49 30.79 -15.43
CA MET A 1 -1.00 29.58 -16.13
C MET A 1 -1.91 28.81 -15.19
N SER A 2 -3.14 28.50 -15.60
CA SER A 2 -4.08 27.67 -14.82
C SER A 2 -3.56 26.23 -14.68
N TRP A 3 -3.99 25.50 -13.65
CA TRP A 3 -3.63 24.09 -13.47
C TRP A 3 -3.96 23.26 -14.73
N TYR A 4 -5.09 23.55 -15.37
CA TYR A 4 -5.51 22.89 -16.61
C TYR A 4 -4.51 23.11 -17.74
N SER A 5 -4.04 24.35 -17.93
CA SER A 5 -3.02 24.65 -18.96
C SER A 5 -1.71 23.90 -18.73
N LYS A 6 -1.30 23.70 -17.46
CA LYS A 6 -0.09 22.95 -17.10
C LYS A 6 -0.24 21.45 -17.37
N ILE A 7 -1.42 20.87 -17.18
CA ILE A 7 -1.68 19.47 -17.54
C ILE A 7 -1.74 19.33 -19.06
N LYS A 8 -2.50 20.21 -19.73
CA LYS A 8 -2.67 20.21 -21.19
C LYS A 8 -1.31 20.23 -21.91
N SER A 9 -0.39 21.09 -21.46
CA SER A 9 0.95 21.18 -22.04
C SER A 9 1.77 19.89 -21.87
N LYS A 10 1.58 19.11 -20.80
CA LYS A 10 2.23 17.79 -20.63
C LYS A 10 1.63 16.74 -21.55
N ILE A 11 0.30 16.70 -21.65
CA ILE A 11 -0.41 15.60 -22.34
C ILE A 11 -0.51 15.79 -23.85
N GLU A 12 -0.34 17.00 -24.37
CA GLU A 12 -0.37 17.30 -25.82
C GLU A 12 1.01 17.45 -26.45
N LYS A 13 2.07 17.51 -25.64
CA LYS A 13 3.45 17.62 -26.12
C LYS A 13 3.77 16.44 -27.03
N LYS A 14 4.05 16.69 -28.32
CA LYS A 14 4.52 15.69 -29.26
C LYS A 14 5.98 15.34 -29.00
N ASP A 15 6.39 14.10 -29.30
CA ASP A 15 7.75 13.60 -29.09
C ASP A 15 8.29 12.73 -30.25
N ASP A 16 7.65 12.85 -31.41
CA ASP A 16 7.94 12.16 -32.69
C ASP A 16 7.92 10.63 -32.65
N SER A 17 7.58 10.02 -31.52
CA SER A 17 7.47 8.57 -31.41
C SER A 17 6.08 8.06 -31.84
N PRO A 18 5.96 6.76 -32.16
CA PRO A 18 4.65 6.16 -32.45
C PRO A 18 3.67 6.29 -31.29
N GLU A 19 2.39 6.15 -31.58
CA GLU A 19 1.37 5.99 -30.55
C GLU A 19 1.57 4.70 -29.77
N LEU A 20 1.29 4.75 -28.47
CA LEU A 20 1.40 3.62 -27.57
C LEU A 20 0.33 2.59 -27.93
N LYS A 21 0.77 1.38 -28.33
CA LYS A 21 -0.15 0.29 -28.66
C LYS A 21 -0.69 -0.40 -27.40
N ARG A 22 -1.84 -1.05 -27.52
CA ARG A 22 -2.41 -1.87 -26.43
C ARG A 22 -1.39 -2.91 -25.97
N GLY A 23 -1.21 -3.06 -24.66
CA GLY A 23 -0.26 -4.00 -24.07
C GLY A 23 1.20 -3.52 -24.04
N GLN A 24 1.58 -2.53 -24.85
CA GLN A 24 2.96 -2.04 -24.89
C GLN A 24 3.41 -1.44 -23.55
N VAL A 25 2.51 -0.81 -22.81
CA VAL A 25 2.80 -0.28 -21.46
C VAL A 25 3.25 -1.38 -20.50
N LYS A 26 2.67 -2.58 -20.58
CA LYS A 26 3.05 -3.73 -19.75
C LYS A 26 4.51 -4.11 -20.00
N HIS A 27 4.89 -4.21 -21.27
CA HIS A 27 6.26 -4.55 -21.65
C HIS A 27 7.27 -3.49 -21.20
N ILE A 28 6.92 -2.20 -21.33
CA ILE A 28 7.80 -1.11 -20.86
C ILE A 28 7.94 -1.17 -19.32
N LEU A 29 6.85 -1.37 -18.59
CA LEU A 29 6.87 -1.50 -17.12
C LEU A 29 7.76 -2.67 -16.68
N ILE A 30 7.54 -3.86 -17.24
CA ILE A 30 8.30 -5.07 -16.89
C ILE A 30 9.79 -4.85 -17.18
N SER A 31 10.14 -4.47 -18.42
CA SER A 31 11.53 -4.30 -18.81
C SER A 31 12.26 -3.23 -17.99
N GLU A 32 11.59 -2.12 -17.68
CA GLU A 32 12.19 -1.06 -16.88
C GLU A 32 12.38 -1.49 -15.42
N PHE A 33 11.41 -2.21 -14.84
CA PHE A 33 11.47 -2.60 -13.43
C PHE A 33 12.37 -3.80 -13.19
N GLU A 34 12.48 -4.73 -14.13
CA GLU A 34 13.51 -5.77 -14.11
C GLU A 34 14.92 -5.17 -14.04
N ARG A 35 15.13 -4.02 -14.70
CA ARG A 35 16.43 -3.32 -14.66
C ARG A 35 16.64 -2.51 -13.39
N GLU A 36 15.66 -1.70 -13.00
CA GLU A 36 15.84 -0.70 -11.92
C GLU A 36 15.43 -1.21 -10.52
N LEU A 37 14.61 -2.26 -10.46
CA LEU A 37 13.98 -2.85 -9.27
C LEU A 37 13.96 -4.40 -9.36
N PRO A 38 15.11 -5.07 -9.55
CA PRO A 38 15.17 -6.51 -9.82
C PRO A 38 14.59 -7.38 -8.69
N GLU A 39 14.44 -6.85 -7.48
CA GLU A 39 13.79 -7.53 -6.37
C GLU A 39 12.25 -7.60 -6.48
N PHE A 40 11.64 -6.81 -7.38
CA PHE A 40 10.20 -6.76 -7.61
C PHE A 40 9.83 -7.52 -8.89
N ASN A 41 9.18 -8.67 -8.74
CA ASN A 41 8.69 -9.46 -9.86
C ASN A 41 7.30 -8.99 -10.30
N PHE A 42 7.01 -9.04 -11.60
CA PHE A 42 5.65 -8.81 -12.08
C PHE A 42 4.71 -9.92 -11.59
N LEU A 43 3.71 -9.55 -10.79
CA LEU A 43 2.75 -10.49 -10.21
C LEU A 43 1.52 -10.65 -11.11
N GLU A 44 0.79 -9.57 -11.35
CA GLU A 44 -0.46 -9.62 -12.12
C GLU A 44 -0.85 -8.27 -12.73
N TYR A 45 -1.79 -8.32 -13.68
CA TYR A 45 -2.57 -7.17 -14.12
C TYR A 45 -4.04 -7.43 -13.84
N ARG A 46 -4.64 -6.62 -12.96
CA ARG A 46 -6.03 -6.76 -12.55
C ARG A 46 -6.68 -5.40 -12.33
N ASN A 47 -7.92 -5.24 -12.81
CA ASN A 47 -8.73 -4.03 -12.63
C ASN A 47 -7.99 -2.73 -13.00
N GLY A 48 -7.21 -2.73 -14.09
CA GLY A 48 -6.47 -1.55 -14.54
C GLY A 48 -5.14 -1.29 -13.81
N CYS A 49 -4.77 -2.13 -12.83
CA CYS A 49 -3.55 -2.01 -12.04
C CYS A 49 -2.54 -3.09 -12.42
N TYR A 50 -1.29 -2.69 -12.65
CA TYR A 50 -0.13 -3.57 -12.74
C TYR A 50 0.51 -3.69 -11.37
N THR A 51 0.67 -4.91 -10.87
CA THR A 51 1.25 -5.18 -9.55
C THR A 51 2.61 -5.86 -9.71
N PHE A 52 3.62 -5.29 -9.04
CA PHE A 52 4.91 -5.92 -8.85
C PHE A 52 5.10 -6.25 -7.37
N GLU A 53 5.71 -7.40 -7.07
CA GLU A 53 5.80 -7.94 -5.72
C GLU A 53 7.24 -8.32 -5.36
N ASN A 54 7.62 -7.97 -4.14
CA ASN A 54 8.77 -8.49 -3.44
C ASN A 54 8.27 -9.13 -2.12
N ILE A 55 8.63 -10.40 -1.88
CA ILE A 55 8.26 -11.11 -0.65
C ILE A 55 9.49 -11.20 0.23
N ARG A 56 9.34 -10.77 1.49
CA ARG A 56 10.41 -10.84 2.49
C ARG A 56 9.92 -11.59 3.71
N THR A 57 10.82 -12.30 4.38
CA THR A 57 10.52 -12.88 5.69
C THR A 57 11.14 -11.99 6.77
N ILE A 58 10.31 -11.46 7.67
CA ILE A 58 10.71 -10.58 8.77
C ILE A 58 10.15 -11.16 10.06
N SER A 59 11.03 -11.43 11.03
CA SER A 59 10.64 -12.05 12.32
C SER A 59 9.78 -13.32 12.15
N GLY A 60 10.12 -14.16 11.16
CA GLY A 60 9.39 -15.40 10.86
C GLY A 60 8.05 -15.23 10.12
N ARG A 61 7.72 -14.01 9.66
CA ARG A 61 6.47 -13.73 8.92
C ARG A 61 6.74 -13.21 7.52
N ASN A 62 5.92 -13.63 6.57
CA ASN A 62 5.96 -13.08 5.22
C ASN A 62 5.39 -11.66 5.21
N VAL A 63 6.17 -10.74 4.68
CA VAL A 63 5.81 -9.37 4.36
C VAL A 63 5.84 -9.24 2.84
N TYR A 64 4.69 -8.91 2.28
CA TYR A 64 4.48 -8.71 0.85
C TYR A 64 4.59 -7.22 0.57
N GLU A 65 5.68 -6.83 -0.08
CA GLU A 65 5.90 -5.46 -0.54
C GLU A 65 5.38 -5.36 -1.97
N HIS A 66 4.52 -4.37 -2.25
CA HIS A 66 3.91 -4.18 -3.56
C HIS A 66 4.20 -2.80 -4.14
N LEU A 67 4.42 -2.79 -5.44
CA LEU A 67 4.40 -1.60 -6.28
C LEU A 67 3.22 -1.69 -7.24
N HIS A 68 2.23 -0.83 -7.04
CA HIS A 68 0.99 -0.79 -7.81
C HIS A 68 1.00 0.38 -8.78
N ILE A 69 0.74 0.12 -10.05
CA ILE A 69 0.70 1.14 -11.10
C ILE A 69 -0.61 1.06 -11.85
N THR A 70 -1.43 2.11 -11.73
CA THR A 70 -2.62 2.26 -12.57
C THR A 70 -2.28 3.12 -13.76
N PHE A 71 -2.62 2.65 -14.96
CA PHE A 71 -2.39 3.37 -16.21
C PHE A 71 -3.72 3.73 -16.87
N ALA A 72 -3.98 5.02 -17.07
CA ALA A 72 -5.18 5.52 -17.73
C ALA A 72 -4.83 6.11 -19.10
N LEU A 73 -5.13 5.36 -20.17
CA LEU A 73 -4.86 5.84 -21.54
C LEU A 73 -5.71 7.07 -21.90
N LYS A 74 -6.96 7.12 -21.44
CA LYS A 74 -7.92 8.21 -21.71
C LYS A 74 -7.53 9.48 -20.96
N ASP A 75 -7.25 9.35 -19.66
CA ASP A 75 -6.89 10.48 -18.79
C ASP A 75 -5.41 10.86 -18.88
N ARG A 76 -4.66 10.09 -19.69
CA ARG A 76 -3.26 10.29 -20.05
C ARG A 76 -2.34 10.42 -18.84
N ASN A 77 -2.55 9.55 -17.85
CA ASN A 77 -1.79 9.59 -16.62
C ASN A 77 -1.50 8.18 -16.08
N LEU A 78 -0.52 8.13 -15.17
CA LEU A 78 -0.26 7.01 -14.30
C LEU A 78 -0.37 7.47 -12.84
N SER A 79 -0.94 6.62 -12.00
CA SER A 79 -0.80 6.69 -10.55
C SER A 79 0.04 5.51 -10.08
N CYS A 80 0.81 5.75 -9.02
CA CYS A 80 1.75 4.77 -8.49
C CYS A 80 1.64 4.76 -6.97
N SER A 81 1.57 3.58 -6.36
CA SER A 81 1.52 3.45 -4.91
C SER A 81 2.35 2.28 -4.43
N VAL A 82 2.78 2.35 -3.18
CA VAL A 82 3.69 1.40 -2.53
C VAL A 82 2.99 0.84 -1.30
N ALA A 83 3.00 -0.48 -1.14
CA ALA A 83 2.43 -1.15 0.02
C ALA A 83 3.41 -2.10 0.68
N SER A 84 3.25 -2.31 1.99
CA SER A 84 3.93 -3.34 2.78
C SER A 84 2.85 -4.01 3.64
N ARG A 85 2.57 -5.28 3.36
CA ARG A 85 1.40 -6.00 3.88
C ARG A 85 1.80 -7.34 4.45
N ILE A 86 1.21 -7.70 5.59
CA ILE A 86 1.33 -9.05 6.16
C ILE A 86 0.07 -9.86 5.87
N ASN A 87 -1.10 -9.23 5.94
CA ASN A 87 -2.36 -9.93 5.78
C ASN A 87 -2.68 -10.14 4.29
N LYS A 88 -2.82 -11.42 3.92
CA LYS A 88 -3.08 -11.88 2.55
C LYS A 88 -4.36 -11.30 1.95
N ASN A 89 -5.36 -10.98 2.77
CA ASN A 89 -6.63 -10.39 2.29
C ASN A 89 -6.42 -9.03 1.64
N TYR A 90 -5.41 -8.29 2.08
CA TYR A 90 -5.12 -6.98 1.52
C TYR A 90 -4.31 -7.05 0.23
N LEU A 91 -3.67 -8.17 -0.10
CA LEU A 91 -2.80 -8.27 -1.27
C LEU A 91 -3.52 -7.93 -2.56
N ARG A 92 -4.79 -8.34 -2.67
CA ARG A 92 -5.65 -8.07 -3.83
C ARG A 92 -6.54 -6.85 -3.65
N SER A 93 -6.36 -6.11 -2.57
CA SER A 93 -7.12 -4.89 -2.29
C SER A 93 -6.39 -3.66 -2.81
N ASN A 94 -7.11 -2.85 -3.59
CA ASN A 94 -6.65 -1.52 -4.00
C ASN A 94 -7.03 -0.44 -2.96
N ARG A 95 -7.65 -0.82 -1.84
CA ARG A 95 -8.02 0.13 -0.79
C ARG A 95 -6.76 0.60 -0.07
N TYR A 96 -6.62 1.92 0.03
CA TYR A 96 -5.58 2.53 0.85
C TYR A 96 -5.80 2.15 2.31
N ASN A 97 -4.82 1.42 2.85
CA ASN A 97 -4.80 1.07 4.25
C ASN A 97 -3.67 1.82 4.96
N THR A 98 -4.04 2.62 5.96
CA THR A 98 -3.13 3.39 6.82
C THR A 98 -2.64 2.63 8.06
N GLY A 99 -3.03 1.36 8.22
CA GLY A 99 -2.68 0.54 9.37
C GLY A 99 -1.19 0.23 9.47
N LEU A 100 -0.77 -0.24 10.65
CA LEU A 100 0.65 -0.42 10.96
C LEU A 100 1.22 -1.70 10.35
N ILE A 101 0.38 -2.69 10.02
CA ILE A 101 0.84 -3.99 9.49
C ILE A 101 0.46 -4.22 8.02
N ASN A 102 -0.39 -3.35 7.45
CA ASN A 102 -0.88 -3.43 6.07
C ASN A 102 -0.76 -2.09 5.34
N ARG A 103 0.32 -1.34 5.58
CA ARG A 103 0.46 0.05 5.18
C ARG A 103 0.55 0.21 3.66
N HIS A 104 -0.16 1.19 3.11
CA HIS A 104 -0.21 1.51 1.68
C HIS A 104 -0.28 3.03 1.47
N ILE A 105 0.52 3.55 0.55
CA ILE A 105 0.65 4.99 0.31
C ILE A 105 0.99 5.31 -1.15
N ASP A 106 0.52 6.45 -1.65
CA ASP A 106 0.87 6.95 -2.98
C ASP A 106 2.35 7.38 -3.04
N LEU A 107 3.04 7.02 -4.12
CA LEU A 107 4.45 7.36 -4.32
C LEU A 107 4.67 8.87 -4.46
N ILE A 108 3.73 9.61 -5.05
CA ILE A 108 3.81 11.07 -5.17
C ILE A 108 3.68 11.72 -3.79
N VAL A 109 2.82 11.18 -2.91
CA VAL A 109 2.72 11.63 -1.51
C VAL A 109 4.05 11.41 -0.78
N LEU A 110 4.69 10.24 -0.97
CA LEU A 110 6.03 9.99 -0.41
C LEU A 110 7.08 10.97 -0.95
N LYS A 111 7.07 11.23 -2.27
CA LYS A 111 7.98 12.15 -2.93
C LYS A 111 7.83 13.59 -2.46
N LYS A 112 6.60 14.04 -2.25
CA LYS A 112 6.27 15.42 -1.84
C LYS A 112 6.34 15.62 -0.33
N GLY A 113 6.22 14.53 0.44
CA GLY A 113 6.17 14.58 1.91
C GLY A 113 4.86 15.14 2.46
N THR A 114 3.83 15.29 1.63
CA THR A 114 2.52 15.83 2.01
C THR A 114 1.40 15.17 1.20
N GLY A 115 0.22 15.06 1.81
CA GLY A 115 -1.00 14.61 1.13
C GLY A 115 -1.72 15.73 0.37
N VAL A 116 -1.35 17.00 0.57
CA VAL A 116 -1.95 18.13 -0.13
C VAL A 116 -1.11 18.43 -1.37
N ILE A 117 -1.54 17.90 -2.51
CA ILE A 117 -0.78 17.96 -3.77
C ILE A 117 -1.62 18.67 -4.84
N PRO A 118 -1.07 19.69 -5.52
CA PRO A 118 -1.73 20.30 -6.68
C PRO A 118 -2.06 19.27 -7.75
N VAL A 119 -3.22 19.38 -8.40
CA VAL A 119 -3.72 18.39 -9.36
C VAL A 119 -2.76 18.15 -10.53
N GLU A 120 -2.02 19.16 -10.96
CA GLU A 120 -1.03 19.06 -12.04
C GLU A 120 0.23 18.25 -11.67
N GLU A 121 0.38 17.92 -10.39
CA GLU A 121 1.47 17.14 -9.80
C GLU A 121 1.00 15.84 -9.16
N ALA A 122 -0.32 15.65 -9.01
CA ALA A 122 -0.93 14.49 -8.38
C ALA A 122 -0.82 13.19 -9.21
N TYR A 123 -0.36 13.29 -10.45
CA TYR A 123 -0.17 12.14 -11.34
C TYR A 123 1.07 12.28 -12.22
N TYR A 124 1.49 11.15 -12.75
CA TYR A 124 2.50 11.07 -13.79
C TYR A 124 1.84 11.16 -15.17
N PHE A 125 1.86 12.33 -15.80
CA PHE A 125 1.18 12.55 -17.08
C PHE A 125 2.00 12.05 -18.28
N HIS A 126 1.33 11.45 -19.27
CA HIS A 126 1.91 11.06 -20.55
C HIS A 126 1.14 11.69 -21.73
N ASN A 127 1.66 11.56 -22.95
CA ASN A 127 1.06 12.10 -24.18
C ASN A 127 0.48 11.02 -25.10
N ARG A 128 0.48 9.75 -24.65
CA ARG A 128 0.09 8.52 -25.38
C ARG A 128 1.11 8.10 -26.45
N ARG A 129 2.35 8.58 -26.35
CA ARG A 129 3.43 8.25 -27.26
C ARG A 129 4.50 7.45 -26.52
N VAL A 130 5.14 6.54 -27.25
CA VAL A 130 6.06 5.54 -26.67
C VAL A 130 7.19 6.18 -25.88
N LYS A 131 7.82 7.23 -26.43
CA LYS A 131 9.00 7.87 -25.83
C LYS A 131 8.66 8.55 -24.50
N THR A 132 7.63 9.40 -24.45
CA THR A 132 7.21 10.05 -23.21
C THR A 132 6.71 9.04 -22.18
N THR A 133 5.86 8.07 -22.56
CA THR A 133 5.39 7.04 -21.62
C THR A 133 6.56 6.25 -21.02
N THR A 134 7.58 5.91 -21.82
CA THR A 134 8.80 5.26 -21.33
C THR A 134 9.57 6.16 -20.35
N GLY A 135 9.74 7.44 -20.68
CA GLY A 135 10.39 8.41 -19.80
C GLY A 135 9.67 8.59 -18.46
N ILE A 136 8.34 8.52 -18.47
CA ILE A 136 7.52 8.58 -17.26
C ILE A 136 7.69 7.32 -16.40
N ILE A 137 7.67 6.13 -17.00
CA ILE A 137 7.89 4.87 -16.28
C ILE A 137 9.29 4.84 -15.65
N LYS A 138 10.31 5.33 -16.37
CA LYS A 138 11.67 5.56 -15.83
C LYS A 138 11.66 6.50 -14.62
N GLN A 139 10.86 7.57 -14.68
CA GLN A 139 10.73 8.49 -13.55
C GLN A 139 10.05 7.83 -12.34
N ILE A 140 9.05 6.98 -12.57
CA ILE A 140 8.39 6.20 -11.49
C ILE A 140 9.42 5.28 -10.83
N ALA A 141 10.23 4.54 -11.60
CA ALA A 141 11.28 3.67 -11.04
C ALA A 141 12.29 4.47 -10.18
N LYS A 142 12.73 5.63 -10.67
CA LYS A 142 13.63 6.53 -9.92
C LYS A 142 12.99 7.07 -8.64
N ASP A 143 11.74 7.51 -8.71
CA ASP A 143 10.99 7.99 -7.55
C ASP A 143 10.79 6.86 -6.53
N PHE A 144 10.51 5.64 -6.98
CA PHE A 144 10.40 4.47 -6.10
C PHE A 144 11.73 4.15 -5.43
N ASN A 145 12.83 4.11 -6.17
CA ASN A 145 14.17 3.90 -5.62
C ASN A 145 14.51 4.95 -4.55
N LYS A 146 14.16 6.21 -4.77
CA LYS A 146 14.45 7.31 -3.83
C LYS A 146 13.52 7.35 -2.62
N PHE A 147 12.22 7.17 -2.82
CA PHE A 147 11.19 7.41 -1.80
C PHE A 147 10.46 6.15 -1.36
N GLY A 148 10.08 5.28 -2.30
CA GLY A 148 9.40 4.01 -2.04
C GLY A 148 10.25 3.05 -1.21
N LYS A 149 11.53 2.84 -1.57
CA LYS A 149 12.45 1.97 -0.80
C LYS A 149 12.65 2.46 0.64
N SER A 150 12.80 3.78 0.83
CA SER A 150 12.92 4.35 2.18
C SER A 150 11.66 4.08 3.03
N PHE A 151 10.48 4.18 2.42
CA PHE A 151 9.22 3.82 3.06
C PHE A 151 9.19 2.34 3.47
N LEU A 152 9.53 1.42 2.55
CA LEU A 152 9.56 -0.03 2.83
C LEU A 152 10.57 -0.38 3.93
N GLN A 153 11.77 0.19 3.89
CA GLN A 153 12.78 0.01 4.94
C GLN A 153 12.31 0.50 6.31
N LYS A 154 11.52 1.57 6.38
CA LYS A 154 10.92 2.03 7.64
C LYS A 154 9.92 1.01 8.17
N GLN A 155 9.12 0.39 7.30
CA GLN A 155 8.17 -0.65 7.70
C GLN A 155 8.90 -1.90 8.22
N VAL A 156 9.95 -2.34 7.54
CA VAL A 156 10.82 -3.44 8.02
C VAL A 156 11.38 -3.17 9.40
N LYS A 157 12.00 -2.00 9.61
CA LYS A 157 12.54 -1.62 10.93
C LYS A 157 11.45 -1.58 12.00
N GLN A 158 10.24 -1.17 11.64
CA GLN A 158 9.09 -1.17 12.54
C GLN A 158 8.72 -2.60 12.94
N PHE A 159 8.60 -3.53 11.99
CA PHE A 159 8.33 -4.94 12.29
C PHE A 159 9.40 -5.60 13.16
N GLU A 160 10.67 -5.27 12.95
CA GLU A 160 11.79 -5.85 13.72
C GLU A 160 11.86 -5.31 15.15
N LYS A 161 11.63 -4.00 15.33
CA LYS A 161 11.97 -3.30 16.58
C LYS A 161 10.78 -2.86 17.42
N SER A 162 9.56 -2.87 16.88
CA SER A 162 8.40 -2.35 17.60
C SER A 162 7.93 -3.32 18.66
N GLU A 163 8.14 -2.97 19.93
CA GLU A 163 7.55 -3.70 21.07
C GLU A 163 6.03 -3.77 20.95
N LEU A 164 5.37 -2.72 20.44
CA LEU A 164 3.93 -2.75 20.17
C LEU A 164 3.53 -3.88 19.21
N LEU A 165 4.26 -4.05 18.10
CA LEU A 165 3.97 -5.12 17.15
C LEU A 165 4.31 -6.50 17.72
N LYS A 166 5.42 -6.62 18.46
CA LYS A 166 5.78 -7.88 19.14
C LYS A 166 4.70 -8.29 20.14
N THR A 167 4.24 -7.38 21.00
CA THR A 167 3.14 -7.63 21.94
C THR A 167 1.88 -8.10 21.18
N GLY A 168 1.50 -7.40 20.11
CA GLY A 168 0.33 -7.78 19.33
C GLY A 168 0.45 -9.14 18.65
N PHE A 169 1.61 -9.46 18.08
CA PHE A 169 1.85 -10.77 17.48
C PHE A 169 1.90 -11.89 18.52
N ASN A 170 2.56 -11.67 19.66
CA ASN A 170 2.60 -12.63 20.76
C ASN A 170 1.20 -12.91 21.31
N PHE A 171 0.34 -11.90 21.41
CA PHE A 171 -1.04 -12.08 21.83
C PHE A 171 -1.77 -13.04 20.89
N ILE A 172 -1.77 -12.74 19.57
CA ILE A 172 -2.53 -13.54 18.62
C ILE A 172 -1.93 -14.94 18.40
N ASP A 173 -0.63 -15.13 18.56
CA ASP A 173 0.02 -16.44 18.46
C ASP A 173 -0.39 -17.38 19.60
N ASN A 174 -0.76 -16.81 20.76
CA ASN A 174 -1.22 -17.57 21.94
C ASN A 174 -2.74 -17.66 22.06
N LEU A 175 -3.51 -17.10 21.10
CA LEU A 175 -4.96 -17.18 21.11
C LEU A 175 -5.45 -18.59 20.79
N VAL A 176 -6.30 -19.12 21.68
CA VAL A 176 -6.98 -20.42 21.52
C VAL A 176 -8.49 -20.17 21.47
N ILE A 177 -8.98 -19.72 20.32
CA ILE A 177 -10.40 -19.43 20.06
C ILE A 177 -10.78 -19.87 18.64
N ASP A 178 -12.08 -20.05 18.39
CA ASP A 178 -12.56 -20.35 17.05
C ASP A 178 -12.39 -19.13 16.12
N LYS A 179 -11.64 -19.31 15.03
CA LYS A 179 -11.31 -18.25 14.07
C LYS A 179 -12.53 -17.78 13.27
N SER A 180 -13.43 -18.69 12.92
CA SER A 180 -14.65 -18.36 12.18
C SER A 180 -15.59 -17.56 13.05
N GLU A 181 -15.78 -18.01 14.29
CA GLU A 181 -16.61 -17.32 15.27
C GLU A 181 -16.08 -15.92 15.58
N LEU A 182 -14.77 -15.78 15.80
CA LEU A 182 -14.14 -14.47 15.99
C LEU A 182 -14.41 -13.54 14.80
N ASN A 183 -14.23 -14.03 13.57
CA ASN A 183 -14.46 -13.23 12.37
C ASN A 183 -15.92 -12.77 12.26
N ASP A 184 -16.86 -13.69 12.45
CA ASP A 184 -18.30 -13.43 12.36
C ASP A 184 -18.75 -12.42 13.42
N GLN A 185 -18.24 -12.53 14.65
CA GLN A 185 -18.54 -11.59 15.72
C GLN A 185 -18.00 -10.19 15.43
N MET A 186 -16.73 -10.09 15.00
CA MET A 186 -16.14 -8.79 14.63
C MET A 186 -16.87 -8.13 13.46
N GLU A 187 -17.30 -8.90 12.45
CA GLU A 187 -18.06 -8.40 11.31
C GLU A 187 -19.46 -7.90 11.72
N LYS A 188 -20.17 -8.66 12.58
CA LYS A 188 -21.47 -8.25 13.13
C LYS A 188 -21.36 -6.93 13.91
N ASP A 189 -20.36 -6.80 14.77
CA ASP A 189 -20.12 -5.58 15.53
C ASP A 189 -19.84 -4.37 14.63
N LEU A 190 -19.02 -4.56 13.59
CA LEU A 190 -18.75 -3.51 12.61
C LEU A 190 -20.01 -3.12 11.85
N ASN A 191 -20.76 -4.09 11.34
CA ASN A 191 -21.98 -3.83 10.55
C ASN A 191 -23.05 -3.10 11.39
N SER A 192 -23.25 -3.53 12.64
CA SER A 192 -24.20 -2.86 13.54
C SER A 192 -23.79 -1.43 13.91
N GLY A 193 -22.49 -1.12 13.88
CA GLY A 193 -21.94 0.20 14.18
C GLY A 193 -21.57 1.07 12.98
N GLY A 194 -22.01 0.73 11.77
CA GLY A 194 -21.70 1.53 10.56
C GLY A 194 -20.23 1.46 10.13
N HIS A 195 -19.58 0.32 10.31
CA HIS A 195 -18.18 0.02 10.00
C HIS A 195 -17.14 0.84 10.79
N LEU A 196 -17.52 1.36 11.95
CA LEU A 196 -16.60 2.03 12.86
C LEU A 196 -15.89 1.01 13.74
N ILE A 197 -14.55 0.97 13.72
CA ILE A 197 -13.76 0.07 14.60
C ILE A 197 -14.09 0.29 16.09
N SER A 198 -14.52 1.50 16.47
CA SER A 198 -14.97 1.81 17.83
C SER A 198 -16.24 1.07 18.26
N SER A 199 -17.00 0.46 17.34
CA SER A 199 -18.19 -0.33 17.67
C SER A 199 -17.89 -1.78 18.03
N ILE A 200 -16.65 -2.24 17.86
CA ILE A 200 -16.25 -3.61 18.19
C ILE A 200 -16.28 -3.80 19.71
N LYS A 201 -17.12 -4.72 20.16
CA LYS A 201 -17.36 -5.07 21.58
C LYS A 201 -16.84 -6.46 21.93
N ASN A 202 -16.45 -7.26 20.94
CA ASN A 202 -15.80 -8.56 21.16
C ASN A 202 -14.69 -8.48 22.23
N GLU A 203 -14.74 -9.39 23.20
CA GLU A 203 -13.85 -9.37 24.37
C GLU A 203 -12.37 -9.55 23.98
N THR A 204 -12.09 -10.44 23.01
CA THR A 204 -10.72 -10.64 22.49
C THR A 204 -10.16 -9.35 21.90
N TYR A 205 -10.96 -8.59 21.15
CA TYR A 205 -10.58 -7.27 20.64
C TYR A 205 -10.29 -6.28 21.75
N LEU A 206 -11.15 -6.20 22.77
CA LEU A 206 -10.96 -5.27 23.89
C LEU A 206 -9.71 -5.62 24.71
N ASN A 207 -9.46 -6.91 24.93
CA ASN A 207 -8.27 -7.40 25.64
C ASN A 207 -6.99 -7.07 24.87
N LEU A 208 -6.92 -7.42 23.58
CA LEU A 208 -5.76 -7.08 22.74
C LEU A 208 -5.52 -5.57 22.70
N LYS A 209 -6.58 -4.78 22.50
CA LYS A 209 -6.48 -3.32 22.48
C LYS A 209 -5.92 -2.78 23.80
N SER A 210 -6.37 -3.29 24.94
CA SER A 210 -5.88 -2.89 26.26
C SER A 210 -4.40 -3.24 26.44
N GLU A 211 -4.00 -4.45 26.06
CA GLU A 211 -2.60 -4.88 26.13
C GLU A 211 -1.68 -4.00 25.29
N LEU A 212 -2.08 -3.69 24.05
CA LEU A 212 -1.37 -2.77 23.17
C LEU A 212 -1.29 -1.34 23.75
N GLN A 213 -2.32 -0.88 24.47
CA GLN A 213 -2.34 0.44 25.12
C GLN A 213 -1.37 0.51 26.31
N ASN A 214 -1.10 -0.62 26.97
CA ASN A 214 -0.21 -0.70 28.12
C ASN A 214 1.29 -0.73 27.75
N VAL A 215 1.62 -0.89 26.48
CA VAL A 215 3.01 -0.85 26.00
C VAL A 215 3.62 0.54 26.22
N LYS A 216 4.73 0.59 26.97
CA LYS A 216 5.44 1.82 27.33
C LYS A 216 6.25 2.39 26.16
N GLY A 217 6.53 3.69 26.19
CA GLY A 217 7.40 4.36 25.21
C GLY A 217 6.75 4.68 23.84
N ILE A 218 5.44 4.47 23.69
CA ILE A 218 4.72 4.74 22.45
C ILE A 218 4.31 6.21 22.37
N ASN A 219 4.61 6.85 21.23
CA ASN A 219 4.20 8.24 20.98
C ASN A 219 2.69 8.38 20.72
N ARG A 220 2.18 9.62 20.85
CA ARG A 220 0.74 9.92 20.70
C ARG A 220 0.17 9.47 19.35
N GLU A 221 0.92 9.63 18.27
CA GLU A 221 0.43 9.31 16.92
C GLU A 221 0.31 7.80 16.71
N THR A 222 1.25 7.02 17.23
CA THR A 222 1.19 5.56 17.21
C THR A 222 0.04 5.06 18.08
N ARG A 223 -0.19 5.68 19.26
CA ARG A 223 -1.32 5.32 20.14
C ARG A 223 -2.69 5.46 19.45
N LYS A 224 -2.88 6.47 18.60
CA LYS A 224 -4.14 6.63 17.83
C LYS A 224 -4.41 5.47 16.87
N ASN A 225 -3.37 4.77 16.44
CA ASN A 225 -3.47 3.64 15.52
C ASN A 225 -3.72 2.30 16.23
N ILE A 226 -3.68 2.24 17.58
CA ILE A 226 -3.88 1.00 18.33
C ILE A 226 -5.23 0.32 18.06
N PRO A 227 -6.38 1.02 18.05
CA PRO A 227 -7.67 0.38 17.76
C PRO A 227 -7.67 -0.33 16.40
N LYS A 228 -7.02 0.28 15.40
CA LYS A 228 -6.88 -0.29 14.06
C LYS A 228 -5.88 -1.45 14.03
N LEU A 229 -4.75 -1.32 14.72
CA LEU A 229 -3.78 -2.41 14.84
C LEU A 229 -4.42 -3.65 15.50
N ALA A 230 -5.16 -3.48 16.60
CA ALA A 230 -5.85 -4.58 17.27
C ALA A 230 -6.81 -5.30 16.31
N TYR A 231 -7.60 -4.55 15.55
CA TYR A 231 -8.49 -5.10 14.53
C TYR A 231 -7.71 -5.85 13.43
N GLU A 232 -6.67 -5.23 12.86
CA GLU A 232 -5.87 -5.85 11.77
C GLU A 232 -5.15 -7.12 12.21
N LEU A 233 -4.71 -7.20 13.47
CA LEU A 233 -4.08 -8.39 14.04
C LEU A 233 -5.08 -9.54 14.21
N LEU A 234 -6.29 -9.26 14.70
CA LEU A 234 -7.33 -10.28 14.85
C LEU A 234 -7.90 -10.73 13.51
N GLU A 235 -8.07 -9.80 12.56
CA GLU A 235 -8.41 -10.15 11.19
C GLU A 235 -7.32 -11.03 10.57
N PHE A 236 -6.04 -10.69 10.77
CA PHE A 236 -4.93 -11.53 10.31
C PHE A 236 -4.96 -12.93 10.94
N TYR A 237 -5.22 -13.03 12.24
CA TYR A 237 -5.35 -14.31 12.96
C TYR A 237 -6.52 -15.16 12.44
N ALA A 238 -7.69 -14.54 12.26
CA ALA A 238 -8.92 -15.22 11.87
C ALA A 238 -8.85 -15.80 10.45
N VAL A 239 -8.11 -15.13 9.57
CA VAL A 239 -7.94 -15.53 8.16
C VAL A 239 -6.86 -16.60 8.00
N GLY A 240 -5.95 -16.74 8.97
CA GLY A 240 -4.81 -17.64 8.88
C GLY A 240 -5.19 -19.12 8.82
N LYS A 241 -5.17 -19.70 7.62
CA LYS A 241 -4.68 -21.05 7.30
C LYS A 241 -3.78 -20.97 6.06
#